data_AF-A0A3M8AT77-F1
#
_entry.id   AF-A0A3M8AT77-F1
#
_cell.length_a   1.000
_cell.length_b   1.000
_cell.length_c   1.000
_cell.angle_alpha   90.00
_cell.angle_beta   90.00
_cell.angle_gamma   90.00
#
_symmetry.space_group_name_H-M   'P 1'
#
loop_
_entity.id
_entity.type
_entity.pdbx_description
1 polymer ?
#
loop_
_entity_poly.entity_id
_entity_poly.type
_entity_poly.pdbx_seq_one_letter_code
_entity_poly.pdbx_strand_id
1 'polypeptide(L)'
;MEKTVEGLLDGLLKVTQRLEEVVSVKGSEPEEWLSLLDERENLILQIQKHELASESLSFSQKQQLEQIYEINQRLIPKMDVRKQAVQKQLNNLQRTKLAMNSYNEDGPNCYGAFFDRKK
;
A
#
# COMPACT_ATOMS: atom_id res chain seq x y z
N MET A 1 29.20 12.06 8.45
CA MET A 1 29.62 10.77 9.02
C MET A 1 29.27 9.70 8.00
N GLU A 2 30.24 8.93 7.51
CA GLU A 2 29.92 7.74 6.72
C GLU A 2 29.09 6.80 7.59
N LYS A 3 27.90 6.43 7.12
CA LYS A 3 27.11 5.39 7.79
C LYS A 3 27.74 4.05 7.42
N THR A 4 28.18 3.30 8.43
CA THR A 4 28.65 1.94 8.21
C THR A 4 27.49 1.04 7.77
N VAL A 5 27.78 -0.06 7.08
CA VAL A 5 26.79 -1.08 6.70
C VAL A 5 25.96 -1.53 7.92
N GLU A 6 26.61 -1.68 9.08
CA GLU A 6 25.94 -2.05 10.32
C GLU A 6 24.92 -1.02 10.77
N GLY A 7 25.25 0.29 10.72
CA GLY A 7 24.30 1.35 11.03
C GLY A 7 23.15 1.44 10.03
N LEU A 8 23.39 1.11 8.76
CA LEU A 8 22.35 1.06 7.73
C LEU A 8 21.40 -0.13 7.95
N LEU A 9 21.92 -1.29 8.32
CA LEU A 9 21.11 -2.48 8.62
C LEU A 9 20.28 -2.31 9.89
N ASP A 10 20.85 -1.72 10.94
CA ASP A 10 20.11 -1.38 12.17
C ASP A 10 18.99 -0.38 11.88
N GLY A 11 19.28 0.66 11.08
CA GLY A 11 18.26 1.60 10.61
C GLY A 11 17.16 0.91 9.80
N LEU A 12 17.54 0.01 8.88
CA LEU A 12 16.60 -0.72 8.04
C LEU A 12 15.68 -1.62 8.87
N LEU A 13 16.24 -2.32 9.86
CA LEU A 13 15.47 -3.17 10.77
C LEU A 13 14.47 -2.32 11.58
N LYS A 14 14.91 -1.20 12.16
CA LYS A 14 14.05 -0.30 12.95
C LYS A 14 12.89 0.26 12.13
N VAL A 15 13.17 0.75 10.92
CA VAL A 15 12.13 1.27 10.01
C VAL A 15 11.16 0.15 9.62
N THR A 16 11.67 -1.06 9.38
CA THR A 16 10.85 -2.23 9.04
C THR A 16 9.93 -2.65 10.20
N GLN A 17 10.42 -2.63 11.44
CA GLN A 17 9.62 -2.88 12.65
C GLN A 17 8.54 -1.81 12.84
N ARG A 18 8.91 -0.53 12.72
CA ARG A 18 7.95 0.58 12.82
C ARG A 18 6.87 0.48 11.75
N LEU A 19 7.23 0.12 10.52
CA LEU A 19 6.26 -0.10 9.46
C LEU A 19 5.29 -1.26 9.80
N GLU A 20 5.79 -2.35 10.38
CA GLU A 20 4.93 -3.45 10.85
C GLU A 20 3.94 -3.01 11.93
N GLU A 21 4.39 -2.19 12.89
CA GLU A 21 3.53 -1.63 13.94
C GLU A 21 2.42 -0.75 13.36
N VAL A 22 2.79 0.23 12.53
CA VAL A 22 1.83 1.17 11.92
C VAL A 22 0.86 0.44 10.99
N VAL A 23 1.32 -0.54 10.21
CA VAL A 23 0.45 -1.34 9.34
C VAL A 23 -0.54 -2.20 10.14
N SER A 24 -0.15 -2.65 11.33
CA SER A 24 -1.00 -3.47 12.20
C SER A 24 -2.08 -2.66 12.91
N VAL A 25 -1.95 -1.33 13.01
CA VAL A 25 -2.97 -0.46 13.58
C VAL A 25 -4.15 -0.30 12.59
N LYS A 26 -5.34 -0.70 13.04
CA LYS A 26 -6.57 -0.54 12.25
C LYS A 26 -6.86 0.95 12.04
N GLY A 27 -6.97 1.36 10.78
CA GLY A 27 -7.25 2.75 10.43
C GLY A 27 -6.02 3.64 10.33
N SER A 28 -4.79 3.09 10.43
CA SER A 28 -3.56 3.88 10.25
C SER A 28 -3.49 4.61 8.91
N GLU A 29 -2.90 5.80 8.91
CA GLU A 29 -2.89 6.67 7.73
C GLU A 29 -1.96 6.12 6.64
N PRO A 30 -2.42 5.96 5.38
CA PRO A 30 -1.58 5.48 4.29
C PRO A 30 -0.36 6.37 4.01
N GLU A 31 -0.44 7.67 4.27
CA GLU A 31 0.67 8.61 4.10
C GLU A 31 1.86 8.27 5.01
N GLU A 32 1.58 7.83 6.24
CA GLU A 32 2.63 7.39 7.16
C GLU A 32 3.33 6.13 6.64
N TRP A 33 2.57 5.23 6.00
CA TRP A 33 3.15 4.02 5.40
C TRP A 33 4.09 4.38 4.25
N LEU A 34 3.68 5.30 3.39
CA LEU A 34 4.48 5.76 2.26
C LEU A 34 5.79 6.41 2.73
N SER A 35 5.72 7.29 3.74
CA SER A 35 6.92 7.92 4.30
C SER A 35 7.92 6.89 4.85
N LEU A 36 7.43 5.84 5.51
CA LEU A 36 8.30 4.77 6.04
C LEU A 36 8.86 3.88 4.93
N LEU A 37 8.09 3.62 3.87
CA LEU A 37 8.57 2.89 2.69
C LEU A 37 9.65 3.66 1.94
N ASP A 38 9.51 4.97 1.78
CA ASP A 38 10.51 5.83 1.14
C ASP A 38 11.82 5.85 1.94
N GLU A 39 11.73 5.98 3.28
CA GLU A 39 12.90 5.91 4.16
C GLU A 39 13.62 4.56 4.03
N ARG A 40 12.82 3.48 4.00
CA ARG A 40 13.32 2.12 3.84
C ARG A 40 14.03 1.93 2.50
N GLU A 41 13.44 2.42 1.41
CA GLU A 41 14.03 2.33 0.07
C GLU A 41 15.35 3.09 0.00
N ASN A 42 15.43 4.28 0.60
CA ASN A 42 16.68 5.04 0.69
C ASN A 42 17.78 4.28 1.46
N LEU A 43 17.44 3.60 2.56
CA LEU A 43 18.38 2.76 3.29
C LEU A 43 18.86 1.57 2.45
N ILE A 44 17.96 0.91 1.73
CA ILE A 44 18.31 -0.20 0.82
C ILE A 44 19.25 0.29 -0.28
N LEU A 45 18.96 1.44 -0.90
CA LEU A 45 19.83 2.04 -1.92
C LEU A 45 21.22 2.39 -1.37
N GLN A 46 21.30 2.89 -0.13
CA GLN A 46 22.58 3.13 0.53
C GLN A 46 23.35 1.84 0.78
N ILE A 47 22.67 0.77 1.23
CA ILE A 47 23.29 -0.55 1.44
C ILE A 47 23.80 -1.14 0.12
N GLN A 48 23.03 -1.02 -0.97
CA GLN A 48 23.41 -1.51 -2.30
C GLN A 48 24.67 -0.81 -2.84
N LYS A 49 24.83 0.49 -2.55
CA LYS A 49 26.04 1.26 -2.93
C LYS A 49 27.31 0.78 -2.22
N HIS A 50 27.18 0.09 -1.09
CA HIS A 50 28.32 -0.47 -0.37
C HIS A 50 28.87 -1.78 -0.97
N GLU A 51 28.37 -2.23 -2.14
CA GLU A 51 28.82 -3.44 -2.85
C GLU A 51 29.10 -4.59 -1.88
N LEU A 52 28.05 -5.04 -1.18
CA LEU A 52 28.14 -6.18 -0.27
C LEU A 52 28.46 -7.45 -1.06
N ALA A 53 29.75 -7.73 -1.28
CA ALA A 53 30.20 -9.05 -1.67
C ALA A 53 29.70 -10.02 -0.61
N SER A 54 28.89 -11.00 -1.01
CA SER A 54 28.15 -11.93 -0.15
C SER A 54 29.01 -12.74 0.83
N GLU A 55 30.33 -12.69 0.70
CA GLU A 55 31.30 -13.30 1.61
C GLU A 55 31.71 -12.42 2.81
N SER A 56 31.30 -11.14 2.84
CA SER A 56 31.76 -10.15 3.85
C SER A 56 30.78 -9.88 5.01
N LEU A 57 29.56 -10.43 4.97
CA LEU A 57 28.57 -10.18 6.02
C LEU A 57 28.86 -10.99 7.29
N SER A 58 28.90 -10.30 8.43
CA SER A 58 29.02 -10.94 9.73
C SER A 58 27.77 -11.77 10.07
N PHE A 59 27.90 -12.66 11.05
CA PHE A 59 26.77 -13.45 11.53
C PHE A 59 25.60 -12.56 12.03
N SER A 60 25.90 -11.48 12.76
CA SER A 60 24.87 -10.55 13.26
C SER A 60 24.12 -9.85 12.13
N GLN A 61 24.83 -9.44 11.07
CA GLN A 61 24.22 -8.78 9.91
C GLN A 61 23.31 -9.73 9.14
N LYS A 62 23.70 -11.00 9.02
CA LYS A 62 22.84 -12.04 8.41
C LYS A 62 21.57 -12.25 9.24
N GLN A 63 21.70 -12.32 10.57
CA GLN A 63 20.55 -12.46 11.46
C GLN A 63 19.61 -11.24 11.38
N GLN A 64 20.14 -10.03 11.25
CA GLN A 64 19.32 -8.83 11.03
C GLN A 64 18.55 -8.89 9.70
N LEU A 65 19.21 -9.31 8.62
CA LEU A 65 18.55 -9.50 7.32
C LEU A 65 17.45 -10.57 7.37
N GLU A 66 17.69 -11.66 8.10
CA GLU A 66 16.69 -12.71 8.34
C GLU A 66 15.47 -12.14 9.09
N GLN A 67 15.69 -11.37 10.16
CA GLN A 67 14.59 -10.69 10.88
C GLN A 67 13.81 -9.73 9.97
N ILE A 68 14.51 -8.91 9.18
CA ILE A 68 13.87 -8.02 8.20
C ILE A 68 13.02 -8.83 7.21
N TYR A 69 13.54 -9.95 6.71
CA TYR A 69 12.84 -10.82 5.78
C TYR A 69 11.57 -11.43 6.41
N GLU A 70 11.66 -11.94 7.63
CA GLU A 70 10.50 -12.48 8.35
C GLU A 70 9.40 -11.43 8.58
N ILE A 71 9.78 -10.20 8.94
CA ILE A 71 8.81 -9.10 9.09
C ILE A 71 8.13 -8.83 7.74
N ASN A 72 8.89 -8.79 6.64
CA ASN A 72 8.32 -8.56 5.31
C ASN A 72 7.30 -9.63 4.92
N GLN A 73 7.58 -10.90 5.20
CA GLN A 73 6.65 -11.99 4.92
C GLN A 73 5.31 -11.83 5.66
N ARG A 74 5.33 -11.25 6.87
CA ARG A 74 4.10 -10.93 7.61
C ARG A 74 3.43 -9.63 7.15
N LEU A 75 4.23 -8.67 6.68
CA LEU A 75 3.77 -7.33 6.32
C LEU A 75 3.03 -7.29 4.98
N ILE A 76 3.59 -7.90 3.95
CA ILE A 76 3.06 -7.89 2.58
C ILE A 76 1.57 -8.30 2.53
N PRO A 77 1.14 -9.44 3.10
CA PRO A 77 -0.27 -9.82 3.05
C PRO A 77 -1.19 -8.83 3.78
N LYS A 78 -0.74 -8.20 4.87
CA LYS A 78 -1.53 -7.18 5.57
C LYS A 78 -1.76 -5.94 4.69
N MET A 79 -0.72 -5.50 3.99
CA MET A 79 -0.80 -4.36 3.08
C MET A 79 -1.70 -4.69 1.86
N ASP A 80 -1.58 -5.89 1.31
CA ASP A 80 -2.40 -6.36 0.19
C ASP A 80 -3.90 -6.42 0.55
N VAL A 81 -4.24 -6.93 1.73
CA VAL A 81 -5.63 -6.93 2.22
C VAL A 81 -6.18 -5.50 2.28
N ARG A 82 -5.38 -4.54 2.76
CA ARG A 82 -5.83 -3.14 2.84
C ARG A 82 -5.98 -2.51 1.46
N LYS A 83 -5.06 -2.79 0.53
CA LYS A 83 -5.15 -2.37 -0.88
C LYS A 83 -6.43 -2.91 -1.53
N GLN A 84 -6.76 -4.19 -1.33
CA GLN A 84 -7.97 -4.80 -1.85
C GLN A 84 -9.25 -4.17 -1.25
N ALA A 85 -9.24 -3.84 0.04
CA ALA A 85 -10.35 -3.16 0.68
C ALA A 85 -10.64 -1.77 0.07
N VAL A 86 -9.58 -0.97 -0.16
CA VAL A 86 -9.69 0.33 -0.84
C VAL A 86 -10.20 0.16 -2.27
N GLN A 87 -9.67 -0.80 -3.02
CA GLN A 87 -10.13 -1.08 -4.39
C GLN A 87 -11.61 -1.45 -4.43
N LYS A 88 -12.09 -2.24 -3.46
CA LYS A 88 -13.51 -2.61 -3.35
C LYS A 88 -14.38 -1.38 -3.08
N GLN A 89 -13.94 -0.47 -2.20
CA GLN A 89 -14.65 0.78 -1.93
C GLN A 89 -14.73 1.67 -3.18
N LEU A 90 -13.62 1.79 -3.92
CA LEU A 90 -13.58 2.57 -5.16
C LEU A 90 -14.51 1.98 -6.24
N ASN A 91 -14.50 0.66 -6.41
CA ASN A 91 -15.40 -0.02 -7.34
C ASN A 91 -16.88 0.20 -6.96
N ASN A 92 -17.21 0.20 -5.68
CA ASN A 92 -18.57 0.48 -5.21
C ASN A 92 -18.98 1.93 -5.53
N LEU A 93 -18.11 2.91 -5.29
CA LEU A 93 -18.38 4.32 -5.63
C LEU A 93 -18.59 4.52 -7.14
N GLN A 94 -17.78 3.86 -7.98
CA GLN A 94 -17.95 3.89 -9.43
C GLN A 94 -19.29 3.30 -9.86
N ARG A 95 -19.68 2.16 -9.29
CA ARG A 95 -20.99 1.54 -9.56
C ARG A 95 -22.15 2.44 -9.14
N THR A 96 -22.06 3.08 -7.96
CA THR A 96 -23.07 4.04 -7.50
C THR A 96 -23.15 5.24 -8.45
N LYS A 97 -22.02 5.79 -8.88
CA LYS A 97 -21.99 6.91 -9.85
C LYS A 97 -22.62 6.53 -11.18
N LEU A 98 -22.32 5.34 -11.70
CA LEU A 98 -22.94 4.85 -12.94
C LEU A 98 -24.45 4.68 -12.79
N ALA A 99 -24.92 4.11 -11.68
CA ALA A 99 -26.35 3.96 -11.41
C ALA A 99 -27.05 5.34 -11.29
N MET A 100 -26.44 6.30 -10.59
CA MET A 100 -26.99 7.65 -10.49
C MET A 100 -27.02 8.37 -11.85
N ASN A 101 -26.03 8.15 -12.70
CA ASN A 101 -26.02 8.70 -14.06
C ASN A 101 -27.13 8.09 -14.93
N SER A 102 -27.39 6.78 -14.84
CA SER A 102 -28.53 6.17 -15.54
C SER A 102 -29.89 6.71 -15.05
N TYR A 103 -30.05 6.95 -13.74
CA TYR A 103 -31.28 7.55 -13.22
C TYR A 103 -31.44 9.04 -13.58
N ASN A 104 -30.35 9.78 -13.80
CA ASN A 104 -30.39 11.19 -14.22
C ASN A 104 -30.56 11.37 -15.74
N GLU A 105 -30.14 10.41 -16.56
CA GLU A 105 -30.45 10.38 -17.99
C GLU A 105 -31.91 9.93 -18.25
N ASP A 106 -32.50 9.16 -17.33
CA ASP A 106 -33.92 8.83 -17.28
C ASP A 106 -34.75 9.86 -16.47
N GLY A 107 -34.45 11.16 -16.61
CA GLY A 107 -35.46 12.20 -16.37
C GLY A 107 -36.71 11.91 -17.21
N PRO A 108 -37.94 12.27 -16.75
CA PRO A 108 -39.18 11.67 -17.24
C PRO A 108 -39.26 11.76 -18.75
N ASN A 109 -38.98 10.64 -19.42
CA ASN A 109 -39.29 10.49 -20.82
C ASN A 109 -40.79 10.71 -20.92
N CYS A 110 -41.17 11.81 -21.57
CA CYS A 110 -42.53 12.21 -21.90
C CYS A 110 -43.21 11.21 -22.86
N TYR A 111 -43.22 9.91 -22.54
CA TYR A 111 -44.14 8.94 -23.11
C TYR A 111 -45.52 9.08 -22.44
N GLY A 112 -46.06 10.29 -22.52
CA GLY A 112 -47.41 10.64 -22.14
C GLY A 112 -48.08 11.44 -23.26
N ALA A 113 -48.16 10.89 -24.48
CA ALA A 113 -48.88 11.56 -25.57
C ALA A 113 -49.32 10.69 -26.77
N PHE A 114 -49.42 9.35 -26.67
CA PHE A 114 -49.85 8.52 -27.84
C PHE A 114 -50.93 7.47 -27.55
N PHE A 115 -51.76 7.68 -26.53
CA PHE A 115 -53.01 6.93 -26.36
C PHE A 115 -54.23 7.86 -26.30
N ASP A 116 -54.48 8.62 -27.36
CA ASP A 116 -55.86 8.96 -27.74
C ASP A 116 -55.92 9.41 -29.20
N ARG A 117 -56.38 8.52 -30.08
CA ARG A 117 -57.22 8.92 -31.21
C ARG A 117 -58.30 7.87 -31.41
N LYS A 118 -59.44 8.09 -30.74
CA LYS A 118 -60.73 7.56 -31.19
C LYS A 118 -60.97 7.91 -32.67
N LYS A 119 -61.28 6.91 -33.49
CA LYS A 119 -62.31 6.94 -34.54
C LYS A 119 -62.62 5.52 -34.99
#